data_AF-C4V9N5-F1
#
_entry.id   AF-C4V9N5-F1
#
_cell.length_a   1.000
_cell.length_b   1.000
_cell.length_c   1.000
_cell.angle_alpha   90.00
_cell.angle_beta   90.00
_cell.angle_gamma   90.00
#
_symmetry.space_group_name_H-M   'P 1'
#
loop_
_entity.id
_entity.type
_entity.pdbx_description
1 polymer ?
#
loop_
_entity_poly.entity_id
_entity_poly.type
_entity_poly.pdbx_seq_one_letter_code
_entity_poly.pdbx_strand_id
1 'polypeptide(L)'
;MSNKLTIDDLIVDEHIETIDTKKPLIINNRQEINKFIANKESITGFRQTKPNFYNIVPKTKLESTLSAILNKRSESVDEKNKRLTFQHNYDAKMRKIKRIKSKSYRKVKRLARKDVDCEEQEINITENPEIEEEEEEVYNDDIVDNAPIFNFTDSIKNKEQHEIVKLAFKNDMEENEEDFIKEKEEIVNENTPKIVERILPGWGDWAGPGLEIIKTKYNTFTENKEGIDYKQRKDFGSSHVIVNEGITEIDDKYKTSIPFGYSKEDYILKLNTSVSKECNTNRMYKKILNKIVQTKPGKDIEPFRYEPESF
;
A
#
# COMPACT_ATOMS: atom_id res chain seq x y z
N MET A 1 86.84 -3.03 -31.78
CA MET A 1 86.57 -3.45 -30.39
C MET A 1 85.10 -3.21 -30.13
N SER A 2 84.30 -4.28 -30.02
CA SER A 2 82.84 -4.22 -29.96
C SER A 2 82.36 -4.08 -28.51
N ASN A 3 81.76 -2.94 -28.18
CA ASN A 3 81.10 -2.73 -26.89
C ASN A 3 79.74 -3.45 -26.89
N LYS A 4 79.62 -4.52 -26.12
CA LYS A 4 78.33 -5.13 -25.76
C LYS A 4 78.00 -4.68 -24.34
N LEU A 5 76.94 -3.88 -24.21
CA LEU A 5 76.30 -3.63 -22.92
C LEU A 5 75.46 -4.85 -22.55
N THR A 6 75.64 -5.35 -21.33
CA THR A 6 74.87 -6.46 -20.77
C THR A 6 73.73 -5.93 -19.90
N ILE A 7 72.65 -6.70 -19.76
CA ILE A 7 71.44 -6.32 -19.00
C ILE A 7 71.76 -6.01 -17.52
N ASP A 8 72.86 -6.57 -17.01
CA ASP A 8 73.33 -6.38 -15.64
C ASP A 8 73.92 -4.96 -15.40
N ASP A 9 74.28 -4.23 -16.47
CA ASP A 9 74.82 -2.85 -16.38
C ASP A 9 73.71 -1.79 -16.16
N LEU A 10 72.42 -2.18 -16.21
CA LEU A 10 71.28 -1.28 -16.07
C LEU A 10 70.60 -1.33 -14.70
N ILE A 11 71.09 -2.13 -13.75
CA ILE A 11 70.53 -2.22 -12.41
C ILE A 11 71.50 -1.56 -11.43
N VAL A 12 71.41 -0.23 -11.35
CA VAL A 12 72.00 0.54 -10.25
C VAL A 12 70.99 0.53 -9.11
N ASP A 13 71.23 -0.35 -8.13
CA ASP A 13 70.54 -0.38 -6.85
C ASP A 13 71.01 0.79 -5.97
N GLU A 14 70.32 1.93 -6.06
CA GLU A 14 70.37 2.96 -5.03
C GLU A 14 68.94 3.31 -4.59
N HIS A 15 68.67 3.01 -3.30
CA HIS A 15 67.45 3.30 -2.52
C HIS A 15 66.35 2.23 -2.47
N ILE A 16 66.66 1.08 -1.87
CA ILE A 16 65.68 0.31 -1.11
C ILE A 16 65.98 0.53 0.38
N GLU A 17 65.28 1.47 1.01
CA GLU A 17 65.17 1.50 2.46
C GLU A 17 64.45 0.22 2.91
N THR A 18 65.15 -0.60 3.68
CA THR A 18 64.66 -1.85 4.25
C THR A 18 63.49 -1.59 5.20
N ILE A 19 62.29 -2.06 4.83
CA ILE A 19 61.13 -2.04 5.71
C ILE A 19 61.26 -3.19 6.72
N ASP A 20 61.50 -2.85 7.99
CA ASP A 20 61.51 -3.80 9.12
C ASP A 20 60.13 -4.49 9.27
N THR A 21 60.06 -5.78 8.93
CA THR A 21 58.82 -6.59 8.96
C THR A 21 58.39 -7.07 10.36
N LYS A 22 59.01 -6.56 11.43
CA LYS A 22 58.76 -6.99 12.83
C LYS A 22 58.03 -5.97 13.72
N LYS A 23 57.31 -5.00 13.16
CA LYS A 23 56.36 -4.17 13.93
C LYS A 23 54.94 -4.35 13.38
N PRO A 24 53.94 -4.67 14.23
CA PRO A 24 52.58 -4.89 13.73
C PRO A 24 52.02 -3.58 13.20
N LEU A 25 51.78 -3.53 11.88
CA LEU A 25 51.16 -2.43 11.12
C LEU A 25 49.84 -1.91 11.72
N ILE A 26 49.22 -2.69 12.62
CA ILE A 26 47.95 -2.38 13.29
C ILE A 26 48.11 -1.26 14.34
N ILE A 27 49.28 -1.13 14.99
CA ILE A 27 49.49 -0.12 16.04
C ILE A 27 49.76 1.27 15.44
N ASN A 28 50.55 1.33 14.36
CA ASN A 28 50.83 2.59 13.65
C ASN A 28 49.55 3.18 13.05
N ASN A 29 48.72 2.37 12.41
CA ASN A 29 47.44 2.84 11.86
C ASN A 29 46.53 3.39 12.96
N ARG A 30 46.52 2.79 14.16
CA ARG A 30 45.66 3.26 15.27
C ARG A 30 46.18 4.57 15.87
N GLN A 31 47.49 4.75 15.99
CA GLN A 31 48.11 6.00 16.43
C GLN A 31 47.95 7.12 15.38
N GLU A 32 48.03 6.80 14.10
CA GLU A 32 47.78 7.72 12.99
C GLU A 32 46.31 8.12 12.90
N ILE A 33 45.38 7.18 13.06
CA ILE A 33 43.94 7.46 13.14
C ILE A 33 43.65 8.34 14.36
N ASN A 34 44.24 8.05 15.52
CA ASN A 34 44.05 8.89 16.72
C ASN A 34 44.68 10.28 16.57
N LYS A 35 45.85 10.41 15.92
CA LYS A 35 46.43 11.70 15.55
C LYS A 35 45.56 12.45 14.55
N PHE A 36 44.96 11.75 13.59
CA PHE A 36 44.05 12.33 12.60
C PHE A 36 42.75 12.82 13.25
N ILE A 37 42.18 12.05 14.18
CA ILE A 37 41.01 12.44 14.97
C ILE A 37 41.34 13.65 15.87
N ALA A 38 42.47 13.64 16.58
CA ALA A 38 42.91 14.76 17.41
C ALA A 38 43.18 16.05 16.59
N ASN A 39 43.75 15.91 15.38
CA ASN A 39 43.92 17.03 14.46
C ASN A 39 42.59 17.52 13.89
N LYS A 40 41.61 16.65 13.70
CA LYS A 40 40.26 17.05 13.27
C LYS A 40 39.54 17.82 14.37
N GLU A 41 39.68 17.39 15.62
CA GLU A 41 39.14 18.10 16.80
C GLU A 41 39.79 19.47 16.98
N SER A 42 41.10 19.62 16.76
CA SER A 42 41.80 20.91 16.82
C SER A 42 41.47 21.85 15.64
N ILE A 43 41.18 21.31 14.45
CA ILE A 43 40.71 22.08 13.27
C ILE A 43 39.25 22.54 13.43
N THR A 44 38.43 21.85 14.24
CA THR A 44 37.05 22.27 14.55
C THR A 44 36.93 23.36 15.62
N GLY A 45 38.05 23.92 16.08
CA GLY A 45 38.08 25.17 16.82
C GLY A 45 37.74 26.34 15.88
N PHE A 46 36.46 26.70 15.82
CA PHE A 46 36.04 27.96 15.19
C PHE A 46 36.87 29.09 15.79
N ARG A 47 37.69 29.77 14.97
CA ARG A 47 38.12 31.13 15.29
C ARG A 47 36.85 31.94 15.48
N GLN A 48 36.57 32.41 16.68
CA GLN A 48 35.49 33.36 16.92
C GLN A 48 35.86 34.64 16.18
N THR A 49 35.46 34.77 14.92
CA THR A 49 35.51 36.04 14.22
C THR A 49 34.45 36.91 14.88
N LYS A 50 34.86 37.96 15.59
CA LYS A 50 33.94 38.97 16.10
C LYS A 50 33.05 39.42 14.94
N PRO A 51 31.71 39.47 15.10
CA PRO A 51 30.86 39.88 13.99
C PRO A 51 31.22 41.31 13.58
N ASN A 52 31.58 41.51 12.32
CA ASN A 52 31.75 42.85 11.76
C ASN A 52 30.43 43.61 11.93
N PHE A 53 30.51 44.88 12.34
CA PHE A 53 29.34 45.74 12.62
C PHE A 53 28.30 45.73 11.48
N TYR A 54 28.77 45.62 10.23
CA TYR A 54 27.95 45.58 9.02
C TYR A 54 27.23 44.24 8.75
N ASN A 55 27.51 43.18 9.51
CA ASN A 55 26.92 41.84 9.34
C ASN A 55 25.89 41.49 10.43
N ILE A 56 25.49 42.44 11.26
CA ILE A 56 24.49 42.24 12.32
C ILE A 56 23.10 42.55 11.74
N VAL A 57 22.42 41.54 11.23
CA VAL A 57 21.00 41.65 10.87
C VAL A 57 20.17 41.47 12.14
N PRO A 58 19.25 42.39 12.49
CA PRO A 58 18.39 42.23 13.65
C PRO A 58 17.46 41.03 13.43
N LYS A 59 17.54 40.03 14.32
CA LYS A 59 16.71 38.82 14.25
C LYS A 59 15.55 38.92 15.21
N THR A 60 14.38 38.48 14.79
CA THR A 60 13.24 38.30 15.68
C THR A 60 13.51 37.19 16.71
N LYS A 61 12.79 37.18 17.83
CA LYS A 61 12.92 36.12 18.86
C LYS A 61 12.65 34.73 18.26
N LEU A 62 11.74 34.65 17.28
CA LEU A 62 11.42 33.43 16.54
C LEU A 62 12.56 33.00 15.59
N GLU A 63 13.18 33.92 14.87
CA GLU A 63 14.35 33.58 14.03
C GLU A 63 15.56 33.16 14.88
N SER A 64 15.71 33.75 16.05
CA SER A 64 16.73 33.34 17.03
C SER A 64 16.51 31.89 17.48
N THR A 65 15.28 31.53 17.86
CA THR A 65 14.98 30.15 18.29
C THR A 65 15.09 29.15 17.13
N LEU A 66 14.60 29.49 15.94
CA LEU A 66 14.71 28.65 14.75
C LEU A 66 16.17 28.46 14.33
N SER A 67 16.98 29.52 14.33
CA SER A 67 18.40 29.41 14.01
C SER A 67 19.17 28.60 15.06
N ALA A 68 18.79 28.68 16.34
CA ALA A 68 19.35 27.84 17.39
C ALA A 68 18.97 26.36 17.23
N ILE A 69 17.76 26.07 16.74
CA ILE A 69 17.30 24.70 16.44
C ILE A 69 18.01 24.14 15.21
N LEU A 70 18.11 24.92 14.14
CA LEU A 70 18.76 24.50 12.88
C LEU A 70 20.28 24.34 13.03
N ASN A 71 20.92 25.16 13.88
CA ASN A 71 22.35 25.09 14.17
C ASN A 71 22.69 24.21 15.38
N LYS A 72 21.74 23.45 15.95
CA LYS A 72 22.07 22.40 16.93
C LYS A 72 23.01 21.42 16.25
N ARG A 73 24.28 21.43 16.65
CA ARG A 73 25.28 20.45 16.19
C ARG A 73 24.77 19.03 16.43
N SER A 74 25.28 18.10 15.61
CA SER A 74 25.04 16.66 15.69
C SER A 74 24.87 16.21 17.14
N GLU A 75 23.68 15.71 17.47
CA GLU A 75 23.31 15.23 18.81
C GLU A 75 24.46 14.43 19.42
N SER A 76 24.82 14.75 20.66
CA SER A 76 25.77 13.93 21.42
C SER A 76 25.28 12.47 21.40
N VAL A 77 26.20 11.51 21.41
CA VAL A 77 25.84 10.07 21.44
C VAL A 77 24.88 9.78 22.59
N ASP A 78 25.03 10.47 23.73
CA ASP A 78 24.14 10.35 24.88
C ASP A 78 22.74 10.91 24.64
N GLU A 79 22.62 12.00 23.88
CA GLU A 79 21.33 12.59 23.51
C GLU A 79 20.58 11.69 22.52
N LYS A 80 21.31 11.09 21.57
CA LYS A 80 20.78 10.08 20.66
C LYS A 80 20.27 8.86 21.43
N ASN A 81 21.06 8.36 22.38
CA ASN A 81 20.69 7.23 23.21
C ASN A 81 19.44 7.54 24.04
N LYS A 82 19.38 8.72 24.68
CA LYS A 82 18.18 9.18 25.39
C LYS A 82 16.97 9.22 24.46
N ARG A 83 17.08 9.81 23.27
CA ARG A 83 15.98 9.87 22.28
C ARG A 83 15.48 8.48 21.89
N LEU A 84 16.40 7.55 21.61
CA LEU A 84 16.08 6.16 21.29
C LEU A 84 15.36 5.47 22.46
N THR A 85 15.79 5.68 23.70
CA THR A 85 15.11 5.12 24.89
C THR A 85 13.70 5.68 25.06
N PHE A 86 13.50 6.99 24.84
CA PHE A 86 12.17 7.61 24.89
C PHE A 86 11.26 7.06 23.80
N GLN A 87 11.78 6.92 22.58
CA GLN A 87 11.03 6.35 21.46
C GLN A 87 10.63 4.89 21.73
N HIS A 88 11.55 4.07 22.23
CA HIS A 88 11.27 2.69 22.61
C HIS A 88 10.15 2.60 23.68
N ASN A 89 10.22 3.44 24.71
CA ASN A 89 9.21 3.48 25.77
C ASN A 89 7.84 3.92 25.24
N TYR A 90 7.83 4.90 24.32
CA TYR A 90 6.61 5.36 23.65
C TYR A 90 5.98 4.25 22.79
N ASP A 91 6.79 3.58 21.97
CA ASP A 91 6.33 2.48 21.11
C ASP A 91 5.79 1.30 21.94
N ALA A 92 6.45 0.95 23.04
CA ALA A 92 5.98 -0.06 23.98
C ALA A 92 4.61 0.31 24.59
N LYS A 93 4.44 1.58 25.01
CA LYS A 93 3.15 2.11 25.51
C LYS A 93 2.06 2.03 24.44
N MET A 94 2.37 2.40 23.20
CA MET A 94 1.40 2.35 22.09
C MET A 94 1.02 0.92 21.71
N ARG A 95 1.95 -0.03 21.73
CA ARG A 95 1.63 -1.46 21.56
C ARG A 95 0.72 -1.97 22.66
N LYS A 96 0.94 -1.57 23.92
CA LYS A 96 0.06 -1.91 25.05
C LYS A 96 -1.35 -1.33 24.86
N ILE A 97 -1.47 -0.06 24.46
CA ILE A 97 -2.77 0.58 24.20
C ILE A 97 -3.50 -0.10 23.03
N LYS A 98 -2.80 -0.38 21.91
CA LYS A 98 -3.39 -1.09 20.77
C LYS A 98 -3.83 -2.51 21.15
N ARG A 99 -3.04 -3.21 21.98
CA ARG A 99 -3.42 -4.51 22.54
C ARG A 99 -4.70 -4.37 23.38
N ILE A 100 -4.77 -3.42 24.31
CA ILE A 100 -5.96 -3.16 25.14
C ILE A 100 -7.20 -2.82 24.30
N LYS A 101 -7.02 -2.03 23.23
CA LYS A 101 -8.10 -1.62 22.33
C LYS A 101 -8.46 -2.68 21.28
N SER A 102 -7.68 -3.75 21.15
CA SER A 102 -7.94 -4.81 20.15
C SER A 102 -9.19 -5.63 20.50
N LYS A 103 -9.94 -6.06 19.48
CA LYS A 103 -11.12 -6.93 19.65
C LYS A 103 -10.77 -8.25 20.35
N SER A 104 -9.59 -8.82 20.07
CA SER A 104 -9.10 -10.04 20.70
C SER A 104 -8.86 -9.88 22.21
N TYR A 105 -8.21 -8.79 22.65
CA TYR A 105 -8.03 -8.52 24.08
C TYR A 105 -9.35 -8.30 24.81
N ARG A 106 -10.29 -7.56 24.21
CA ARG A 106 -11.65 -7.39 24.78
C ARG A 106 -12.39 -8.72 24.87
N LYS A 107 -12.22 -9.63 23.90
CA LYS A 107 -12.78 -10.98 23.93
C LYS A 107 -12.18 -11.82 25.05
N VAL A 108 -10.85 -11.82 25.20
CA VAL A 108 -10.15 -12.52 26.31
C VAL A 108 -10.57 -11.96 27.67
N LYS A 109 -10.68 -10.63 27.80
CA LYS A 109 -11.14 -10.00 29.05
C LYS A 109 -12.61 -10.33 29.37
N ARG A 110 -13.46 -10.48 28.35
CA ARG A 110 -14.86 -10.92 28.53
C ARG A 110 -14.95 -12.39 28.94
N LEU A 111 -14.12 -13.25 28.36
CA LEU A 111 -14.03 -14.66 28.75
C LEU A 111 -13.53 -14.79 30.19
N ALA A 112 -12.45 -14.10 30.54
CA ALA A 112 -11.94 -14.10 31.91
C ALA A 112 -12.93 -13.55 32.94
N ARG A 113 -13.77 -12.57 32.57
CA ARG A 113 -14.90 -12.14 33.42
C ARG A 113 -15.93 -13.23 33.58
N LYS A 114 -16.36 -13.88 32.49
CA LYS A 114 -17.29 -15.01 32.55
C LYS A 114 -16.75 -16.17 33.38
N ASP A 115 -15.46 -16.46 33.29
CA ASP A 115 -14.84 -17.52 34.08
C ASP A 115 -14.87 -17.16 35.58
N VAL A 116 -14.62 -15.90 35.94
CA VAL A 116 -14.77 -15.39 37.30
C VAL A 116 -16.23 -15.40 37.76
N ASP A 117 -17.17 -14.96 36.92
CA ASP A 117 -18.61 -14.97 37.22
C ASP A 117 -19.11 -16.41 37.43
N CYS A 118 -18.59 -17.40 36.68
CA CYS A 118 -18.88 -18.82 36.87
C CYS A 118 -18.28 -19.37 38.17
N GLU A 119 -17.05 -18.99 38.52
CA GLU A 119 -16.42 -19.36 39.80
C GLU A 119 -17.17 -18.74 41.00
N GLU A 120 -17.61 -17.48 40.90
CA GLU A 120 -18.42 -16.80 41.91
C GLU A 120 -19.83 -17.41 42.03
N GLN A 121 -20.42 -17.86 40.93
CA GLN A 121 -21.67 -18.62 40.93
C GLN A 121 -21.51 -20.01 41.57
N GLU A 122 -20.41 -20.72 41.32
CA GLU A 122 -20.11 -22.00 41.95
C GLU A 122 -19.90 -21.86 43.47
N ILE A 123 -19.27 -20.77 43.92
CA ILE A 123 -19.11 -20.46 45.35
C ILE A 123 -20.48 -20.12 45.97
N ASN A 124 -21.32 -19.31 45.30
CA ASN A 124 -22.66 -18.94 45.77
C ASN A 124 -23.69 -20.09 45.77
N ILE A 125 -23.51 -21.15 44.97
CA ILE A 125 -24.39 -22.34 45.01
C ILE A 125 -24.15 -23.20 46.27
N THR A 126 -23.02 -22.99 46.96
CA THR A 126 -22.66 -23.77 48.17
C THR A 126 -23.12 -23.08 49.47
N GLU A 127 -23.52 -21.81 49.43
CA GLU A 127 -23.95 -21.03 50.59
C GLU A 127 -25.34 -20.41 50.31
N ASN A 128 -26.38 -21.01 50.91
CA ASN A 128 -27.78 -20.57 50.82
C ASN A 128 -28.01 -19.17 51.48
N PRO A 129 -29.13 -18.49 51.18
CA PRO A 129 -29.17 -17.10 50.73
C PRO A 129 -29.66 -16.10 51.78
N GLU A 130 -29.26 -14.83 51.68
CA GLU A 130 -30.07 -13.65 52.02
C GLU A 130 -29.30 -12.35 51.72
N ILE A 131 -30.07 -11.34 51.27
CA ILE A 131 -29.74 -9.92 51.06
C ILE A 131 -29.52 -9.53 49.58
N GLU A 132 -30.61 -9.02 49.02
CA GLU A 132 -30.67 -8.11 47.87
C GLU A 132 -29.91 -6.82 48.19
N GLU A 133 -28.87 -6.50 47.41
CA GLU A 133 -28.48 -5.12 47.14
C GLU A 133 -28.02 -5.04 45.67
N GLU A 134 -28.92 -4.57 44.80
CA GLU A 134 -28.57 -4.13 43.45
C GLU A 134 -27.95 -2.73 43.55
N GLU A 135 -26.62 -2.63 43.47
CA GLU A 135 -25.95 -1.36 43.20
C GLU A 135 -25.80 -1.16 41.68
N GLU A 136 -26.79 -0.50 41.07
CA GLU A 136 -26.65 0.08 39.73
C GLU A 136 -25.77 1.36 39.81
N GLU A 137 -24.52 1.28 39.36
CA GLU A 137 -23.71 2.48 39.08
C GLU A 137 -24.28 3.21 37.85
N VAL A 138 -25.12 4.22 38.12
CA VAL A 138 -25.60 5.20 37.14
C VAL A 138 -24.44 6.15 36.78
N TYR A 139 -23.82 5.93 35.62
CA TYR A 139 -22.99 6.96 34.98
C TYR A 139 -23.90 8.02 34.34
N ASN A 140 -24.12 9.13 35.05
CA ASN A 140 -24.68 10.35 34.47
C ASN A 140 -23.60 11.08 33.65
N ASP A 141 -23.49 10.75 32.36
CA ASP A 141 -22.85 11.64 31.38
C ASP A 141 -23.90 12.70 30.93
N ASP A 142 -24.09 13.74 31.75
CA ASP A 142 -24.89 14.92 31.38
C ASP A 142 -24.12 15.75 30.34
N ILE A 143 -24.18 15.32 29.08
CA ILE A 143 -23.90 16.18 27.92
C ILE A 143 -25.24 16.71 27.42
N VAL A 144 -25.39 18.03 27.52
CA VAL A 144 -26.56 18.81 27.14
C VAL A 144 -27.00 18.53 25.70
N ASP A 145 -28.13 17.85 25.55
CA ASP A 145 -28.86 17.68 24.30
C ASP A 145 -29.64 18.95 23.97
N ASN A 146 -29.31 19.56 22.83
CA ASN A 146 -30.25 20.41 22.10
C ASN A 146 -30.32 19.97 20.62
N ALA A 147 -30.22 18.65 20.41
CA ALA A 147 -30.67 18.00 19.18
C ALA A 147 -32.05 17.40 19.47
N PRO A 148 -33.01 17.46 18.52
CA PRO A 148 -34.30 16.81 18.70
C PRO A 148 -34.06 15.31 18.90
N ILE A 149 -34.29 14.85 20.13
CA ILE A 149 -34.26 13.44 20.49
C ILE A 149 -35.40 12.77 19.71
N PHE A 150 -35.04 12.12 18.61
CA PHE A 150 -35.93 11.17 17.97
C PHE A 150 -36.13 10.06 19.00
N ASN A 151 -37.32 9.96 19.60
CA ASN A 151 -37.65 8.93 20.58
C ASN A 151 -37.61 7.56 19.88
N PHE A 152 -36.41 6.96 19.79
CA PHE A 152 -36.23 5.61 19.32
C PHE A 152 -36.86 4.68 20.36
N THR A 153 -38.06 4.20 20.09
CA THR A 153 -38.72 3.14 20.85
C THR A 153 -37.75 1.98 21.11
N ASP A 154 -37.85 1.31 22.26
CA ASP A 154 -36.96 0.21 22.66
C ASP A 154 -36.91 -0.97 21.65
N SER A 155 -37.86 -1.02 20.71
CA SER A 155 -37.89 -1.90 19.53
C SER A 155 -36.66 -1.78 18.61
N ILE A 156 -35.95 -0.65 18.65
CA ILE A 156 -34.83 -0.37 17.72
C ILE A 156 -33.48 -0.77 18.35
N LYS A 157 -33.39 -0.90 19.67
CA LYS A 157 -32.15 -1.27 20.39
C LYS A 157 -31.69 -2.70 20.09
N ASN A 158 -32.61 -3.58 19.67
CA ASN A 158 -32.32 -4.99 19.36
C ASN A 158 -32.08 -5.28 17.87
N LYS A 159 -32.16 -4.27 16.99
CA LYS A 159 -31.96 -4.44 15.55
C LYS A 159 -30.50 -4.26 15.17
N GLU A 160 -30.05 -5.04 14.19
CA GLU A 160 -28.70 -4.85 13.64
C GLU A 160 -28.59 -3.46 12.99
N GLN A 161 -27.40 -2.85 13.05
CA GLN A 161 -27.16 -1.51 12.50
C GLN A 161 -27.63 -1.38 11.04
N HIS A 162 -27.53 -2.45 10.24
CA HIS A 162 -28.01 -2.49 8.87
C HIS A 162 -29.53 -2.28 8.75
N GLU A 163 -30.32 -2.90 9.62
CA GLU A 163 -31.78 -2.78 9.59
C GLU A 163 -32.25 -1.39 9.99
N ILE A 164 -31.55 -0.77 10.94
CA ILE A 164 -31.81 0.61 11.37
C ILE A 164 -31.56 1.57 10.21
N VAL A 165 -30.44 1.39 9.50
CA VAL A 165 -30.12 2.17 8.29
C VAL A 165 -31.18 1.96 7.22
N LYS A 166 -31.58 0.70 6.94
CA LYS A 166 -32.63 0.41 5.95
C LYS A 166 -33.97 1.06 6.29
N LEU A 167 -34.34 1.11 7.58
CA LEU A 167 -35.56 1.78 8.03
C LEU A 167 -35.45 3.31 7.92
N ALA A 168 -34.31 3.89 8.29
CA ALA A 168 -34.08 5.33 8.22
C ALA A 168 -34.16 5.86 6.78
N PHE A 169 -33.69 5.07 5.81
CA PHE A 169 -33.70 5.43 4.40
C PHE A 169 -34.85 4.78 3.61
N LYS A 170 -35.82 4.11 4.25
CA LYS A 170 -36.83 3.32 3.50
C LYS A 170 -37.58 4.15 2.45
N ASN A 171 -38.01 5.35 2.81
CA ASN A 171 -38.77 6.22 1.91
C ASN A 171 -37.90 6.69 0.74
N ASP A 172 -36.66 7.12 1.02
CA ASP A 172 -35.72 7.55 -0.01
C ASP A 172 -35.27 6.36 -0.89
N MET A 173 -35.21 5.15 -0.34
CA MET A 173 -34.83 3.95 -1.08
C MET A 173 -35.91 3.53 -2.08
N GLU A 174 -37.20 3.67 -1.74
CA GLU A 174 -38.30 3.32 -2.66
C GLU A 174 -38.26 4.18 -3.93
N GLU A 175 -38.09 5.50 -3.81
CA GLU A 175 -37.97 6.41 -4.96
C GLU A 175 -36.72 6.11 -5.81
N ASN A 176 -35.57 5.93 -5.15
CA ASN A 176 -34.31 5.61 -5.83
C ASN A 176 -34.33 4.23 -6.52
N GLU A 177 -35.01 3.23 -5.93
CA GLU A 177 -35.16 1.90 -6.51
C GLU A 177 -36.01 1.96 -7.79
N GLU A 178 -37.10 2.73 -7.81
CA GLU A 178 -37.93 2.91 -9.00
C GLU A 178 -37.15 3.58 -10.13
N ASP A 179 -36.42 4.64 -9.84
CA ASP A 179 -35.64 5.36 -10.84
C ASP A 179 -34.49 4.50 -11.39
N PHE A 180 -33.86 3.70 -10.53
CA PHE A 180 -32.85 2.73 -10.96
C PHE A 180 -33.42 1.65 -11.88
N ILE A 181 -34.62 1.13 -11.58
CA ILE A 181 -35.29 0.14 -12.44
C ILE A 181 -35.61 0.76 -13.81
N LYS A 182 -36.12 1.99 -13.85
CA LYS A 182 -36.39 2.72 -15.09
C LYS A 182 -35.11 2.91 -15.92
N GLU A 183 -34.04 3.42 -15.30
CA GLU A 183 -32.74 3.60 -15.97
C GLU A 183 -32.21 2.27 -16.52
N LYS A 184 -32.32 1.20 -15.73
CA LYS A 184 -31.90 -0.14 -16.16
C LYS A 184 -32.71 -0.62 -17.36
N GLU A 185 -34.03 -0.44 -17.35
CA GLU A 185 -34.90 -0.80 -18.46
C GLU A 185 -34.59 0.01 -19.72
N GLU A 186 -34.33 1.31 -19.59
CA GLU A 186 -33.93 2.19 -20.70
C GLU A 186 -32.62 1.69 -21.34
N ILE A 187 -31.58 1.45 -20.53
CA ILE A 187 -30.29 0.95 -21.00
C ILE A 187 -30.43 -0.46 -21.60
N VAL A 188 -31.28 -1.32 -21.03
CA VAL A 188 -31.59 -2.63 -21.63
C VAL A 188 -32.20 -2.45 -23.01
N ASN A 189 -33.23 -1.61 -23.13
CA ASN A 189 -33.92 -1.40 -24.37
C ASN A 189 -33.00 -0.77 -25.43
N GLU A 190 -32.13 0.17 -25.06
CA GLU A 190 -31.14 0.77 -25.96
C GLU A 190 -30.15 -0.26 -26.52
N ASN A 191 -29.64 -1.15 -25.66
CA ASN A 191 -28.64 -2.15 -26.04
C ASN A 191 -29.23 -3.39 -26.70
N THR A 192 -30.55 -3.61 -26.62
CA THR A 192 -31.18 -4.78 -27.24
C THR A 192 -30.99 -4.77 -28.75
N PRO A 193 -30.75 -5.94 -29.38
CA PRO A 193 -30.65 -6.03 -30.84
C PRO A 193 -31.99 -5.63 -31.47
N LYS A 194 -31.96 -4.60 -32.32
CA LYS A 194 -33.15 -4.05 -32.98
C LYS A 194 -33.07 -4.25 -34.49
N ILE A 195 -34.12 -4.85 -35.05
CA ILE A 195 -34.31 -4.93 -36.50
C ILE A 195 -35.03 -3.65 -36.91
N VAL A 196 -34.31 -2.72 -37.53
CA VAL A 196 -34.87 -1.46 -38.02
C VAL A 196 -35.18 -1.63 -39.50
N GLU A 197 -36.46 -1.58 -39.84
CA GLU A 197 -36.90 -1.53 -41.23
C GLU A 197 -36.79 -0.09 -41.75
N ARG A 198 -35.88 0.14 -42.68
CA ARG A 198 -35.80 1.39 -43.45
C ARG A 198 -36.52 1.20 -44.78
N ILE A 199 -37.56 1.99 -45.01
CA ILE A 199 -38.26 2.02 -46.29
C ILE A 199 -37.57 3.08 -47.16
N LEU A 200 -37.26 2.82 -48.45
CA LEU A 200 -36.78 3.91 -49.30
C LEU A 200 -37.92 4.91 -49.48
N PRO A 201 -37.61 6.22 -49.38
CA PRO A 201 -38.60 7.23 -49.69
C PRO A 201 -38.96 7.13 -51.17
N GLY A 202 -40.23 6.85 -51.45
CA GLY A 202 -40.75 6.83 -52.82
C GLY A 202 -41.08 8.24 -53.30
N TRP A 203 -41.43 8.39 -54.58
CA TRP A 203 -41.99 9.64 -55.12
C TRP A 203 -43.26 10.10 -54.38
N GLY A 204 -43.96 9.18 -53.71
CA GLY A 204 -45.15 9.46 -52.90
C GLY A 204 -44.89 10.18 -51.57
N ASP A 205 -43.67 10.13 -51.01
CA ASP A 205 -43.37 10.82 -49.74
C ASP A 205 -43.27 12.35 -49.92
N TRP A 206 -43.04 12.81 -51.15
CA TRP A 206 -43.09 14.23 -51.52
C TRP A 206 -44.51 14.76 -51.75
N ALA A 207 -45.51 13.89 -51.89
CA ALA A 207 -46.88 14.28 -52.21
C ALA A 207 -47.68 14.82 -51.00
N GLY A 208 -47.05 14.91 -49.82
CA GLY A 208 -47.58 15.57 -48.63
C GLY A 208 -48.04 14.59 -47.53
N PRO A 209 -48.27 15.10 -46.31
CA PRO A 209 -48.72 14.29 -45.17
C PRO A 209 -50.12 13.70 -45.44
N GLY A 210 -50.29 12.39 -45.23
CA GLY A 210 -51.58 11.70 -45.31
C GLY A 210 -51.67 10.55 -46.32
N LEU A 211 -50.61 10.28 -47.09
CA LEU A 211 -50.51 9.10 -47.94
C LEU A 211 -49.84 7.93 -47.20
N GLU A 212 -50.43 6.74 -47.30
CA GLU A 212 -49.88 5.53 -46.68
C GLU A 212 -48.69 4.99 -47.49
N ILE A 213 -47.55 4.80 -46.82
CA ILE A 213 -46.34 4.23 -47.44
C ILE A 213 -46.51 2.71 -47.51
N ILE A 214 -46.67 2.17 -48.72
CA ILE A 214 -46.81 0.73 -48.94
C ILE A 214 -45.44 0.06 -48.90
N LYS A 215 -45.23 -0.81 -47.90
CA LYS A 215 -44.03 -1.64 -47.77
C LYS A 215 -44.02 -2.73 -48.85
N THR A 216 -42.95 -2.78 -49.64
CA THR A 216 -42.72 -3.87 -50.61
C THR A 216 -41.32 -4.44 -50.43
N LYS A 217 -41.10 -5.71 -50.82
CA LYS A 217 -39.79 -6.38 -50.71
C LYS A 217 -38.65 -5.60 -51.39
N TYR A 218 -38.97 -4.83 -52.43
CA TYR A 218 -38.01 -4.01 -53.17
C TYR A 218 -37.78 -2.63 -52.53
N ASN A 219 -38.73 -2.15 -51.72
CA ASN A 219 -38.68 -0.83 -51.09
C ASN A 219 -38.26 -0.86 -49.61
N THR A 220 -38.16 -2.04 -49.00
CA THR A 220 -37.82 -2.17 -47.57
C THR A 220 -36.45 -2.81 -47.39
N PHE A 221 -35.55 -2.11 -46.69
CA PHE A 221 -34.28 -2.65 -46.21
C PHE A 221 -34.36 -2.92 -44.72
N THR A 222 -33.90 -4.10 -44.31
CA THR A 222 -33.78 -4.46 -42.89
C THR A 222 -32.35 -4.20 -42.45
N GLU A 223 -32.17 -3.25 -41.53
CA GLU A 223 -30.91 -2.98 -40.87
C GLU A 223 -30.95 -3.62 -39.48
N ASN A 224 -30.10 -4.63 -39.27
CA ASN A 224 -29.92 -5.22 -37.95
C ASN A 224 -28.95 -4.35 -37.16
N LYS A 225 -29.45 -3.65 -36.14
CA LYS A 225 -28.58 -2.98 -35.18
C LYS A 225 -27.97 -4.03 -34.27
N GLU A 226 -26.65 -4.08 -34.26
CA GLU A 226 -25.89 -4.92 -33.34
C GLU A 226 -26.23 -4.53 -31.89
N GLY A 227 -26.46 -5.53 -31.06
CA GLY A 227 -26.90 -5.37 -29.68
C GLY A 227 -26.72 -6.65 -28.90
N ILE A 228 -26.88 -6.56 -27.58
CA ILE A 228 -26.70 -7.66 -26.64
C ILE A 228 -28.08 -8.19 -26.25
N ASP A 229 -28.30 -9.49 -26.41
CA ASP A 229 -29.56 -10.12 -25.99
C ASP A 229 -29.72 -10.04 -24.46
N TYR A 230 -30.95 -9.87 -23.99
CA TYR A 230 -31.26 -9.64 -22.58
C TYR A 230 -30.66 -10.73 -21.67
N LYS A 231 -30.70 -12.00 -22.11
CA LYS A 231 -30.18 -13.15 -21.35
C LYS A 231 -28.66 -13.25 -21.33
N GLN A 232 -27.97 -12.63 -22.30
CA GLN A 232 -26.51 -12.70 -22.43
C GLN A 232 -25.78 -11.58 -21.69
N ARG A 233 -26.51 -10.58 -21.19
CA ARG A 233 -25.95 -9.50 -20.39
C ARG A 233 -25.37 -10.04 -19.07
N LYS A 234 -24.26 -9.46 -18.61
CA LYS A 234 -23.61 -9.80 -17.34
C LYS A 234 -24.46 -9.43 -16.13
N ASP A 235 -25.37 -8.47 -16.27
CA ASP A 235 -26.23 -7.95 -15.21
C ASP A 235 -27.64 -8.55 -15.17
N PHE A 236 -27.94 -9.56 -16.01
CA PHE A 236 -29.27 -10.19 -16.11
C PHE A 236 -29.77 -10.77 -14.77
N GLY A 237 -28.87 -11.31 -13.93
CA GLY A 237 -29.23 -11.89 -12.63
C GLY A 237 -29.16 -10.92 -11.44
N SER A 238 -28.73 -9.68 -11.65
CA SER A 238 -28.44 -8.71 -10.58
C SER A 238 -29.49 -7.61 -10.59
N SER A 239 -30.27 -7.43 -9.52
CA SER A 239 -31.32 -6.39 -9.50
C SER A 239 -30.75 -4.97 -9.37
N HIS A 240 -29.71 -4.78 -8.56
CA HIS A 240 -29.17 -3.44 -8.21
C HIS A 240 -27.88 -3.07 -8.96
N VAL A 241 -27.60 -3.70 -10.10
CA VAL A 241 -26.38 -3.45 -10.87
C VAL A 241 -26.74 -3.25 -12.33
N ILE A 242 -26.19 -2.20 -12.93
CA ILE A 242 -26.20 -1.94 -14.37
C ILE A 242 -24.74 -2.02 -14.83
N VAL A 243 -24.44 -2.94 -15.75
CA VAL A 243 -23.09 -3.07 -16.31
C VAL A 243 -23.04 -2.45 -17.69
N ASN A 244 -22.16 -1.47 -17.88
CA ASN A 244 -21.89 -0.90 -19.19
C ASN A 244 -20.92 -1.79 -19.96
N GLU A 245 -21.46 -2.57 -20.91
CA GLU A 245 -20.68 -3.48 -21.76
C GLU A 245 -20.25 -2.84 -23.09
N GLY A 246 -20.75 -1.63 -23.40
CA GLY A 246 -20.45 -0.90 -24.63
C GLY A 246 -19.14 -0.11 -24.61
N ILE A 247 -18.37 -0.20 -23.52
CA ILE A 247 -17.05 0.45 -23.41
C ILE A 247 -16.07 -0.31 -24.29
N THR A 248 -15.32 0.42 -25.13
CA THR A 248 -14.25 -0.14 -25.95
C THR A 248 -13.29 -0.93 -25.08
N GLU A 249 -13.02 -2.18 -25.46
CA GLU A 249 -11.99 -2.98 -24.81
C GLU A 249 -10.67 -2.20 -24.79
N ILE A 250 -9.83 -2.47 -23.79
CA ILE A 250 -8.45 -1.94 -23.72
C ILE A 250 -7.79 -2.15 -25.09
N ASP A 251 -7.06 -1.15 -25.60
CA ASP A 251 -6.44 -1.24 -26.93
C ASP A 251 -5.70 -2.57 -27.13
N ASP A 252 -5.81 -3.13 -28.34
CA ASP A 252 -5.19 -4.42 -28.68
C ASP A 252 -3.67 -4.43 -28.47
N LYS A 253 -3.03 -3.25 -28.48
CA LYS A 253 -1.62 -3.08 -28.14
C LYS A 253 -1.27 -3.56 -26.73
N TYR A 254 -2.19 -3.44 -25.77
CA TYR A 254 -1.98 -3.87 -24.39
C TYR A 254 -2.51 -5.28 -24.13
N LYS A 255 -3.21 -5.90 -25.08
CA LYS A 255 -3.60 -7.30 -25.00
C LYS A 255 -2.41 -8.18 -25.35
N THR A 256 -2.25 -9.27 -24.60
CA THR A 256 -1.17 -10.24 -24.83
C THR A 256 -1.77 -11.61 -25.06
N SER A 257 -1.23 -12.33 -26.05
CA SER A 257 -1.49 -13.76 -26.19
C SER A 257 -0.69 -14.54 -25.14
N ILE A 258 -1.20 -15.71 -24.78
CA ILE A 258 -0.56 -16.56 -23.77
C ILE A 258 0.80 -17.03 -24.31
N PRO A 259 1.91 -16.79 -23.59
CA PRO A 259 3.22 -17.24 -24.03
C PRO A 259 3.35 -18.78 -24.06
N PHE A 260 4.24 -19.29 -24.90
CA PHE A 260 4.49 -20.74 -24.99
C PHE A 260 4.90 -21.33 -23.64
N GLY A 261 4.33 -22.49 -23.30
CA GLY A 261 4.65 -23.22 -22.08
C GLY A 261 3.93 -22.73 -20.81
N TYR A 262 3.05 -21.73 -20.89
CA TYR A 262 2.24 -21.27 -19.76
C TYR A 262 0.76 -21.65 -19.92
N SER A 263 0.12 -22.02 -18.82
CA SER A 263 -1.35 -21.98 -18.73
C SER A 263 -1.83 -20.53 -18.56
N LYS A 264 -3.08 -20.26 -18.92
CA LYS A 264 -3.70 -18.92 -18.75
C LYS A 264 -3.66 -18.49 -17.28
N GLU A 265 -3.97 -19.40 -16.37
CA GLU A 265 -4.01 -19.13 -14.92
C GLU A 265 -2.61 -18.82 -14.38
N ASP A 266 -1.61 -19.63 -14.74
CA ASP A 266 -0.21 -19.43 -14.34
C ASP A 266 0.33 -18.09 -14.84
N TYR A 267 -0.01 -17.71 -16.07
CA TYR A 267 0.41 -16.45 -16.66
C TYR A 267 -0.19 -15.26 -15.92
N ILE A 268 -1.48 -15.31 -15.60
CA ILE A 268 -2.16 -14.26 -14.82
C ILE A 268 -1.54 -14.15 -13.42
N LEU A 269 -1.29 -15.27 -12.75
CA LEU A 269 -0.61 -15.28 -11.45
C LEU A 269 0.76 -14.61 -11.54
N LYS A 270 1.51 -14.89 -12.62
CA LYS A 270 2.82 -14.27 -12.85
C LYS A 270 2.71 -12.77 -13.10
N LEU A 271 1.75 -12.31 -13.91
CA LEU A 271 1.51 -10.88 -14.16
C LEU A 271 1.07 -10.14 -12.89
N ASN A 272 0.28 -10.79 -12.04
CA ASN A 272 -0.16 -10.24 -10.77
C ASN A 272 0.98 -10.11 -9.74
N THR A 273 2.13 -10.75 -9.99
CA THR A 273 3.31 -10.57 -9.14
C THR A 273 4.12 -9.33 -9.56
N SER A 274 4.19 -8.33 -8.67
CA SER A 274 5.00 -7.14 -8.92
C SER A 274 6.50 -7.47 -8.87
N VAL A 275 7.28 -6.87 -9.79
CA VAL A 275 8.75 -7.02 -9.84
C VAL A 275 9.46 -5.80 -9.25
N SER A 276 8.74 -4.70 -9.02
CA SER A 276 9.31 -3.41 -8.59
C SER A 276 9.92 -3.45 -7.18
N LYS A 277 10.92 -2.59 -6.95
CA LYS A 277 11.57 -2.40 -5.65
C LYS A 277 10.64 -1.79 -4.59
N GLU A 278 9.65 -1.00 -5.01
CA GLU A 278 8.71 -0.31 -4.12
C GLU A 278 7.68 -1.26 -3.52
N CYS A 279 7.23 -2.25 -4.31
CA CYS A 279 6.23 -3.21 -3.89
C CYS A 279 6.83 -4.42 -3.13
N ASN A 280 8.16 -4.60 -3.16
CA ASN A 280 8.85 -5.76 -2.59
C ASN A 280 9.96 -5.37 -1.61
N THR A 281 10.30 -6.28 -0.69
CA THR A 281 11.51 -6.09 0.12
C THR A 281 12.78 -6.13 -0.75
N ASN A 282 13.82 -5.39 -0.35
CA ASN A 282 15.09 -5.35 -1.10
C ASN A 282 15.70 -6.75 -1.31
N ARG A 283 15.54 -7.65 -0.33
CA ARG A 283 15.97 -9.05 -0.44
C ARG A 283 15.20 -9.79 -1.55
N MET A 284 13.87 -9.65 -1.58
CA MET A 284 13.05 -10.32 -2.60
C MET A 284 13.30 -9.73 -3.99
N TYR A 285 13.38 -8.40 -4.09
CA TYR A 285 13.70 -7.70 -5.33
C TYR A 285 15.03 -8.19 -5.94
N LYS A 286 16.09 -8.27 -5.13
CA LYS A 286 17.38 -8.84 -5.56
C LYS A 286 17.24 -10.30 -6.00
N LYS A 287 16.46 -11.11 -5.27
CA LYS A 287 16.22 -12.51 -5.63
C LYS A 287 15.53 -12.64 -7.00
N ILE A 288 14.57 -11.77 -7.30
CA ILE A 288 13.83 -11.77 -8.58
C ILE A 288 14.73 -11.32 -9.75
N LEU A 289 15.56 -10.28 -9.54
CA LEU A 289 16.45 -9.76 -10.57
C LEU A 289 17.67 -10.63 -10.88
N ASN A 290 18.10 -11.45 -9.92
CA ASN A 290 19.27 -12.29 -10.10
C ASN A 290 19.04 -13.29 -11.24
N LYS A 291 19.93 -13.26 -12.23
CA LYS A 291 19.94 -14.24 -13.32
C LYS A 291 20.18 -15.64 -12.78
N ILE A 292 19.57 -16.64 -13.42
CA ILE A 292 19.74 -18.06 -13.09
C ILE A 292 21.21 -18.48 -13.27
N VAL A 293 21.83 -18.06 -14.37
CA VAL A 293 23.24 -18.32 -14.66
C VAL A 293 24.05 -17.04 -14.43
N GLN A 294 25.07 -17.13 -13.59
CA GLN A 294 25.98 -16.03 -13.29
C GLN A 294 27.41 -16.48 -13.61
N THR A 295 28.07 -15.78 -14.52
CA THR A 295 29.47 -16.00 -14.85
C THR A 295 30.34 -14.98 -14.13
N LYS A 296 31.54 -15.39 -13.72
CA LYS A 296 32.52 -14.46 -13.16
C LYS A 296 33.29 -13.83 -14.33
N PRO A 297 33.37 -12.49 -14.43
CA PRO A 297 34.15 -11.86 -15.48
C PRO A 297 35.63 -12.22 -15.31
N GLY A 298 36.34 -12.46 -16.42
CA GLY A 298 37.78 -12.71 -16.43
C GLY A 298 38.22 -14.11 -15.98
N LYS A 299 37.29 -15.06 -15.80
CA LYS A 299 37.62 -16.47 -15.59
C LYS A 299 37.03 -17.32 -16.72
N ASP A 300 37.85 -18.16 -17.31
CA ASP A 300 37.41 -19.13 -18.32
C ASP A 300 36.43 -20.13 -17.70
N ILE A 301 35.38 -20.45 -18.46
CA ILE A 301 34.35 -21.39 -18.03
C ILE A 301 34.83 -22.79 -18.38
N GLU A 302 35.33 -23.50 -17.36
CA GLU A 302 35.70 -24.90 -17.51
C GLU A 302 34.45 -25.79 -17.67
N PRO A 303 34.50 -26.81 -18.56
CA PRO A 303 33.39 -27.75 -18.70
C PRO A 303 33.21 -28.55 -17.41
N PHE A 304 31.96 -28.90 -17.10
CA PHE A 304 31.66 -29.73 -15.94
C PHE A 304 32.32 -31.11 -16.09
N ARG A 305 33.12 -31.49 -15.10
CA ARG A 305 33.67 -32.85 -14.95
C ARG A 305 33.05 -33.45 -13.70
N TYR A 306 32.43 -34.62 -13.86
CA TYR A 306 31.89 -35.39 -12.75
C TYR A 306 32.96 -36.36 -12.24
N GLU A 307 33.36 -36.20 -10.98
CA GLU A 307 34.23 -37.14 -10.29
C GLU A 307 33.39 -37.88 -9.22
N PRO A 308 33.13 -39.18 -9.39
CA PRO A 308 32.40 -39.95 -8.37
C PRO A 308 33.26 -40.05 -7.10
N GLU A 309 32.64 -39.84 -5.94
CA GLU A 309 33.31 -40.05 -4.64
C GLU A 309 33.78 -41.50 -4.54
N SER A 310 35.09 -41.72 -4.42
CA SER A 310 35.64 -43.05 -4.17
C SER A 310 35.35 -43.42 -2.71
N PHE A 311 34.41 -44.34 -2.51
CA PHE A 311 34.13 -44.98 -1.22
C PHE A 311 35.31 -45.83 -0.74
#